data_AF-A0A535X211-F1
#
_entry.id   AF-A0A535X211-F1
#
_cell.length_a   1.000
_cell.length_b   1.000
_cell.length_c   1.000
_cell.angle_alpha   90.00
_cell.angle_beta   90.00
_cell.angle_gamma   90.00
#
_symmetry.space_group_name_H-M   'P 1'
#
loop_
_entity.id
_entity.type
_entity.pdbx_description
1 polymer ?
#
loop_
_entity_poly.entity_id
_entity_poly.type
_entity_poly.pdbx_seq_one_letter_code
_entity_poly.pdbx_strand_id
1 'polypeptide(L)'
;MALGIREKLFGGFGVVLALLLVIGFIGLRNTTTFAAQFKSLYDERLQSVVELNAVQQGLYELRLGAAGSSYASANADQRATIKAQDEKWLKQIDDNMRAYQTSQLVDDEKAGLQDWNTVYPEFKKTRQQIIDLVDRGDASSAATVRTDTYSPLTAKSTDAVSRLLAVQESVGSQMNQDTAFMAELSVRVLVFAIFAALVVGFGVALTVSRGVARGVKEVQRVLTSIAEHDAASLENGLAAMSNSDLSVEASSVTRPIEKVGRDEIGQTAQIANSLLTRLQSTTASYERAREGLGLLVGQVRRAADHVADNSAQLDSVANQTGSAVQQVTMAIQNVAAGAQDTSRNAQETNASVSQLAQAIDGIARGASEQARQIHSANETALQMAAGVDQVAATAGQVASASQETRAAAEHGGLAVRETTAAMAEIQRVVGQAAGTVEELGKLGEKIGAVV
;
A
#
# COMPACT_ATOMS: atom_id res chain seq x y z
N MET A 1 -32.81 12.59 -10.75
CA MET A 1 -32.03 13.12 -9.61
C MET A 1 -32.27 12.20 -8.42
N ALA A 2 -31.23 11.84 -7.66
CA ALA A 2 -31.45 11.17 -6.39
C ALA A 2 -31.77 12.24 -5.34
N LEU A 3 -32.73 11.95 -4.46
CA LEU A 3 -33.07 12.83 -3.35
C LEU A 3 -31.98 12.72 -2.28
N GLY A 4 -31.47 13.86 -1.81
CA GLY A 4 -30.60 13.91 -0.64
C GLY A 4 -31.37 13.58 0.64
N ILE A 5 -30.65 13.49 1.76
CA ILE A 5 -31.21 13.23 3.09
C ILE A 5 -32.24 14.31 3.43
N ARG A 6 -31.91 15.57 3.12
CA ARG A 6 -32.81 16.70 3.33
C ARG A 6 -34.11 16.51 2.56
N GLU A 7 -34.04 16.22 1.27
CA GLU A 7 -35.25 16.06 0.45
C GLU A 7 -36.05 14.82 0.85
N LYS A 8 -35.40 13.74 1.29
CA LYS A 8 -36.09 12.56 1.85
C LYS A 8 -36.85 12.89 3.13
N LEU A 9 -36.24 13.66 4.03
CA LEU A 9 -36.88 14.11 5.28
C LEU A 9 -38.02 15.09 4.99
N PHE A 10 -37.80 16.12 4.17
CA PHE A 10 -38.85 17.06 3.78
C PHE A 10 -39.99 16.39 3.02
N GLY A 11 -39.69 15.45 2.13
CA GLY A 11 -40.71 14.64 1.45
C GLY A 11 -41.51 13.80 2.44
N GLY A 12 -40.84 13.15 3.39
CA GLY A 12 -41.51 12.33 4.40
C GLY A 12 -42.40 13.13 5.35
N PHE A 13 -41.87 14.20 5.95
CA PHE A 13 -42.65 15.11 6.79
C PHE A 13 -43.74 15.85 6.01
N GLY A 14 -43.46 16.20 4.75
CA GLY A 14 -44.43 16.85 3.85
C GLY A 14 -45.67 15.99 3.60
N VAL A 15 -45.49 14.68 3.39
CA VAL A 15 -46.62 13.74 3.27
C VAL A 15 -47.45 13.71 4.54
N VAL A 16 -46.82 13.65 5.71
CA VAL A 16 -47.52 13.64 7.01
C VAL A 16 -48.29 14.96 7.22
N LEU A 17 -47.68 16.11 6.93
CA LEU A 17 -48.32 17.41 7.03
C LEU A 17 -49.50 17.55 6.06
N ALA A 18 -49.35 17.07 4.82
CA ALA A 18 -50.44 17.06 3.85
C ALA A 18 -51.63 16.20 4.33
N LEU A 19 -51.36 15.03 4.89
CA LEU A 19 -52.40 14.17 5.48
C LEU A 19 -53.09 14.84 6.68
N LEU A 20 -52.35 15.54 7.54
CA LEU A 20 -52.91 16.33 8.63
C LEU A 20 -53.82 17.46 8.13
N LEU A 21 -53.43 18.16 7.06
CA LEU A 21 -54.27 19.18 6.43
C LEU A 21 -55.56 18.59 5.87
N VAL A 22 -55.50 17.42 5.23
CA VAL A 22 -56.68 16.72 4.71
C VAL A 22 -57.62 16.31 5.85
N ILE A 23 -57.09 15.70 6.93
CA ILE A 23 -57.89 15.32 8.10
C ILE A 23 -58.52 16.56 8.75
N GLY A 24 -57.74 17.63 8.93
CA GLY A 24 -58.22 18.90 9.47
C GLY A 24 -59.32 19.52 8.61
N PHE A 25 -59.16 19.50 7.28
CA PHE A 25 -60.17 20.00 6.34
C PHE A 25 -61.47 19.18 6.41
N ILE A 26 -61.38 17.85 6.45
CA ILE A 26 -62.55 16.97 6.60
C ILE A 26 -63.27 17.28 7.93
N GLY A 27 -62.52 17.37 9.02
CA GLY A 27 -63.06 17.70 10.34
C GLY A 27 -63.77 19.06 10.36
N LEU A 28 -63.15 20.09 9.80
CA LEU A 28 -63.71 21.44 9.72
C LEU A 28 -64.99 21.46 8.87
N ARG A 29 -64.98 20.83 7.68
CA ARG A 29 -66.16 20.73 6.81
C ARG A 29 -67.32 20.00 7.48
N ASN A 30 -67.04 18.88 8.15
CA ASN A 30 -68.09 18.11 8.83
C ASN A 30 -68.67 18.91 10.00
N THR A 31 -67.83 19.62 10.75
CA THR A 31 -68.26 20.45 11.89
C THR A 31 -69.14 21.62 11.43
N THR A 32 -68.77 22.32 10.35
CA THR A 32 -69.58 23.42 9.81
C THR A 32 -70.90 22.95 9.22
N THR A 33 -70.91 21.79 8.56
CA THR A 33 -72.14 21.17 8.04
C THR A 33 -73.09 20.76 9.17
N PHE A 34 -72.56 20.13 10.22
CA PHE A 34 -73.34 19.74 11.40
C PHE A 34 -73.92 20.96 12.13
N ALA A 35 -73.12 22.03 12.28
CA ALA A 35 -73.61 23.27 12.88
C ALA A 35 -74.76 23.90 12.07
N ALA A 36 -74.69 23.86 10.73
CA ALA A 36 -75.76 24.35 9.86
C ALA A 36 -77.03 23.49 9.95
N GLN A 37 -76.89 22.16 9.95
CA GLN A 37 -78.02 21.23 10.12
C GLN A 37 -78.70 21.39 11.47
N PHE A 38 -77.93 21.54 12.55
CA PHE A 38 -78.47 21.79 13.88
C PHE A 38 -79.23 23.11 13.94
N LYS A 39 -78.69 24.18 13.33
CA LYS A 39 -79.37 25.47 13.22
C LYS A 39 -80.70 25.34 12.47
N SER A 40 -80.74 24.62 11.35
CA SER A 40 -81.97 24.36 10.60
C SER A 40 -82.99 23.57 11.42
N LEU A 41 -82.58 22.53 12.15
CA LEU A 41 -83.46 21.78 13.05
C LEU A 41 -84.07 22.66 14.15
N TYR A 42 -83.31 23.62 14.67
CA TYR A 42 -83.79 24.56 15.68
C TYR A 42 -84.72 25.63 15.08
N ASP A 43 -84.23 26.40 14.09
CA ASP A 43 -84.92 27.56 13.53
C ASP A 43 -86.16 27.15 12.68
N GLU A 44 -86.08 26.06 11.91
CA GLU A 44 -87.13 25.68 10.94
C GLU A 44 -88.09 24.59 11.44
N ARG A 45 -87.70 23.80 12.45
CA ARG A 45 -88.52 22.68 12.94
C ARG A 45 -89.00 22.94 14.36
N LEU A 46 -88.08 23.06 15.31
CA LEU A 46 -88.46 23.24 16.73
C LEU A 46 -89.25 24.54 16.95
N GLN A 47 -88.77 25.67 16.42
CA GLN A 47 -89.46 26.95 16.59
C GLN A 47 -90.85 26.93 15.93
N SER A 48 -90.96 26.37 14.74
CA SER A 48 -92.25 26.22 14.05
C SER A 48 -93.24 25.31 14.79
N VAL A 49 -92.77 24.26 15.47
CA VAL A 49 -93.62 23.45 16.35
C VAL A 49 -94.12 24.28 17.54
N VAL A 50 -93.28 25.15 18.12
CA VAL A 50 -93.70 26.07 19.20
C VAL A 50 -94.76 27.04 18.70
N GLU A 51 -94.57 27.63 17.52
CA GLU A 51 -95.52 28.56 16.89
C GLU A 51 -96.87 27.89 16.61
N LEU A 52 -96.87 26.69 16.01
CA LEU A 52 -98.09 25.93 15.72
C LEU A 52 -98.82 25.47 16.99
N ASN A 53 -98.10 25.08 18.05
CA ASN A 53 -98.71 24.78 19.34
C ASN A 53 -99.37 26.02 19.96
N ALA A 54 -98.76 27.20 19.84
CA ALA A 54 -99.36 28.45 20.30
C ALA A 54 -100.64 28.81 19.51
N VAL A 55 -100.70 28.47 18.21
CA VAL A 55 -101.91 28.58 17.39
C VAL A 55 -102.98 27.59 17.88
N GLN A 56 -102.61 26.32 18.10
CA GLN A 56 -103.54 25.30 18.58
C GLN A 56 -104.13 25.66 19.95
N GLN A 57 -103.30 26.19 20.86
CA GLN A 57 -103.76 26.73 22.14
C GLN A 57 -104.74 27.87 21.94
N GLY A 58 -104.42 28.84 21.07
CA GLY A 58 -105.31 29.97 20.79
C GLY A 58 -106.68 29.52 20.24
N LEU A 59 -106.71 28.53 19.35
CA LEU A 59 -107.96 27.97 18.83
C LEU A 59 -108.81 27.33 19.93
N TYR A 60 -108.17 26.60 20.86
CA TYR A 60 -108.84 26.00 22.00
C TYR A 60 -109.45 27.05 22.93
N GLU A 61 -108.69 28.10 23.24
CA GLU A 61 -109.15 29.20 24.11
C GLU A 61 -110.30 29.99 23.44
N LEU A 62 -110.20 30.32 22.15
CA LEU A 62 -111.26 31.01 21.41
C LEU A 62 -112.57 30.20 21.34
N ARG A 63 -112.48 28.87 21.34
CA ARG A 63 -113.65 27.98 21.39
C ARG A 63 -114.39 28.10 22.73
N LEU A 64 -113.66 28.31 23.82
CA LEU A 64 -114.22 28.50 25.16
C LEU A 64 -114.62 29.96 25.46
N GLY A 65 -114.09 30.90 24.69
CA GLY A 65 -114.31 32.35 24.82
C GLY A 65 -115.67 32.84 24.32
N ALA A 66 -115.68 33.96 23.60
CA ALA A 66 -116.90 34.70 23.26
C ALA A 66 -117.83 33.98 22.28
N ALA A 67 -117.33 32.98 21.54
CA ALA A 67 -118.16 32.09 20.73
C ALA A 67 -118.58 30.81 21.47
N GLY A 68 -118.07 30.57 22.68
CA GLY A 68 -118.43 29.47 23.54
C GLY A 68 -119.89 29.54 24.01
N SER A 69 -120.39 28.43 24.55
CA SER A 69 -121.75 28.36 25.11
C SER A 69 -121.90 29.21 26.38
N SER A 70 -120.84 29.32 27.19
CA SER A 70 -120.81 30.09 28.45
C SER A 70 -121.00 31.60 28.25
N TYR A 71 -120.63 32.13 27.08
CA TYR A 71 -120.75 33.56 26.76
C TYR A 71 -122.21 34.05 26.77
N ALA A 72 -123.16 33.21 26.36
CA ALA A 72 -124.59 33.54 26.37
C ALA A 72 -125.14 33.77 27.79
N SER A 73 -124.61 33.04 28.78
CA SER A 73 -124.99 33.16 30.19
C SER A 73 -124.17 34.18 31.00
N ALA A 74 -123.13 34.78 30.39
CA ALA A 74 -122.26 35.73 31.06
C ALA A 74 -122.92 37.13 31.19
N ASN A 75 -122.61 37.84 32.28
CA ASN A 75 -123.02 39.24 32.48
C ASN A 75 -122.16 40.21 31.65
N ALA A 76 -122.52 41.51 31.62
CA ALA A 76 -121.85 42.50 30.78
C ALA A 76 -120.33 42.62 31.05
N ASP A 77 -119.92 42.65 32.32
CA ASP A 77 -118.51 42.77 32.71
C ASP A 77 -117.71 41.50 32.35
N GLN A 78 -118.31 40.33 32.54
CA GLN A 78 -117.74 39.05 32.11
C GLN A 78 -117.58 38.99 30.59
N ARG A 79 -118.61 39.42 29.83
CA ARG A 79 -118.54 39.46 28.36
C ARG A 79 -117.45 40.40 27.87
N ALA A 80 -117.31 41.59 28.48
CA ALA A 80 -116.23 42.52 28.15
C ALA A 80 -114.84 41.90 28.41
N THR A 81 -114.67 41.21 29.55
CA THR A 81 -113.43 40.51 29.89
C THR A 81 -113.10 39.40 28.90
N ILE A 82 -114.08 38.58 28.54
CA ILE A 82 -113.91 37.48 27.58
C ILE A 82 -113.53 38.04 26.20
N LYS A 83 -114.17 39.11 25.73
CA LYS A 83 -113.80 39.75 24.45
C LYS A 83 -112.37 40.26 24.45
N ALA A 84 -111.93 40.92 25.52
CA ALA A 84 -110.56 41.41 25.65
C ALA A 84 -109.53 40.27 25.64
N GLN A 85 -109.85 39.13 26.28
CA GLN A 85 -109.00 37.94 26.22
C GLN A 85 -108.99 37.31 24.82
N ASP A 86 -110.12 37.27 24.13
CA ASP A 86 -110.20 36.74 22.78
C ASP A 86 -109.41 37.56 21.76
N GLU A 87 -109.34 38.89 21.91
CA GLU A 87 -108.46 39.72 21.08
C GLU A 87 -106.99 39.32 21.23
N LYS A 88 -106.55 39.00 22.46
CA LYS A 88 -105.20 38.49 22.71
C LYS A 88 -104.98 37.14 22.01
N TRP A 89 -105.94 36.23 22.07
CA TRP A 89 -105.82 34.91 21.43
C TRP A 89 -105.86 34.99 19.91
N LEU A 90 -106.71 35.84 19.33
CA LEU A 90 -106.72 36.13 17.89
C LEU A 90 -105.37 36.69 17.43
N LYS A 91 -104.80 37.64 18.19
CA LYS A 91 -103.47 38.17 17.92
C LYS A 91 -102.38 37.10 18.01
N GLN A 92 -102.44 36.24 19.04
CA GLN A 92 -101.49 35.13 19.20
C GLN A 92 -101.54 34.18 18.00
N ILE A 93 -102.74 33.79 17.56
CA ILE A 93 -102.90 32.92 16.39
C ILE A 93 -102.33 33.62 15.14
N ASP A 94 -102.75 34.85 14.87
CA ASP A 94 -102.37 35.57 13.66
C ASP A 94 -100.84 35.83 13.61
N ASP A 95 -100.22 36.19 14.74
CA ASP A 95 -98.78 36.47 14.79
C ASP A 95 -97.94 35.19 14.70
N ASN A 96 -98.31 34.11 15.39
CA ASN A 96 -97.56 32.84 15.32
C ASN A 96 -97.75 32.15 13.97
N MET A 97 -98.95 32.18 13.39
CA MET A 97 -99.16 31.63 12.05
C MET A 97 -98.39 32.43 10.99
N ARG A 98 -98.30 33.77 11.12
CA ARG A 98 -97.47 34.59 10.24
C ARG A 98 -95.99 34.26 10.38
N ALA A 99 -95.50 34.09 11.61
CA ALA A 99 -94.12 33.68 11.86
C ALA A 99 -93.83 32.32 11.20
N TYR A 100 -94.72 31.34 11.38
CA TYR A 100 -94.61 30.02 10.76
C TYR A 100 -94.60 30.10 9.23
N GLN A 101 -95.46 30.92 8.62
CA GLN A 101 -95.50 31.13 7.17
C GLN A 101 -94.23 31.76 6.59
N THR A 102 -93.41 32.42 7.41
CA THR A 102 -92.11 32.98 6.97
C THR A 102 -90.94 32.01 7.10
N SER A 103 -91.15 30.84 7.69
CA SER A 103 -90.15 29.78 7.78
C SER A 103 -89.91 29.07 6.43
N GLN A 104 -88.92 28.17 6.39
CA GLN A 104 -88.66 27.36 5.19
C GLN A 104 -89.59 26.14 5.14
N LEU A 105 -90.63 26.26 4.32
CA LEU A 105 -91.72 25.29 4.22
C LEU A 105 -91.46 24.22 3.16
N VAL A 106 -91.69 22.94 3.51
CA VAL A 106 -91.78 21.85 2.54
C VAL A 106 -93.15 21.83 1.84
N ASP A 107 -93.29 21.06 0.78
CA ASP A 107 -94.50 21.09 -0.05
C ASP A 107 -95.77 20.65 0.71
N ASP A 108 -95.66 19.68 1.61
CA ASP A 108 -96.76 19.26 2.48
C ASP A 108 -97.20 20.36 3.47
N GLU A 109 -96.26 21.17 3.95
CA GLU A 109 -96.56 22.32 4.81
C GLU A 109 -97.29 23.42 4.04
N LYS A 110 -96.88 23.68 2.79
CA LYS A 110 -97.58 24.64 1.92
C LYS A 110 -99.02 24.19 1.65
N ALA A 111 -99.25 22.90 1.45
CA ALA A 111 -100.59 22.34 1.27
C ALA A 111 -101.44 22.52 2.55
N GLY A 112 -100.89 22.19 3.73
CA GLY A 112 -101.59 22.39 5.01
C GLY A 112 -101.90 23.86 5.31
N LEU A 113 -101.01 24.78 4.92
CA LEU A 113 -101.24 26.23 5.03
C LEU A 113 -102.35 26.72 4.11
N GLN A 114 -102.52 26.11 2.94
CA GLN A 114 -103.63 26.44 2.04
C GLN A 114 -104.99 26.09 2.67
N ASP A 115 -105.07 24.93 3.35
CA ASP A 115 -106.26 24.54 4.11
C ASP A 115 -106.56 25.55 5.21
N TRP A 116 -105.54 25.93 5.99
CA TRP A 116 -105.67 26.95 7.04
C TRP A 116 -106.17 28.29 6.48
N ASN A 117 -105.54 28.79 5.42
CA ASN A 117 -105.88 30.06 4.78
C ASN A 117 -107.31 30.07 4.21
N THR A 118 -107.88 28.90 3.94
CA THR A 118 -109.27 28.75 3.49
C THR A 118 -110.25 28.72 4.66
N VAL A 119 -109.96 27.93 5.70
CA VAL A 119 -110.89 27.66 6.80
C VAL A 119 -110.90 28.77 7.86
N TYR A 120 -109.73 29.33 8.19
CA TYR A 120 -109.60 30.26 9.31
C TYR A 120 -110.33 31.61 9.12
N PRO A 121 -110.37 32.23 7.93
CA PRO A 121 -111.19 33.41 7.71
C PRO A 121 -112.68 33.17 7.94
N GLU A 122 -113.22 32.03 7.47
CA GLU A 122 -114.61 31.65 7.71
C GLU A 122 -114.88 31.33 9.18
N PHE A 123 -113.90 30.73 9.87
CA PHE A 123 -113.94 30.55 11.33
C PHE A 123 -114.06 31.91 12.03
N LYS A 124 -113.20 32.90 11.72
CA LYS A 124 -113.25 34.24 12.32
C LYS A 124 -114.58 34.95 12.06
N LYS A 125 -115.08 34.87 10.82
CA LYS A 125 -116.37 35.47 10.41
C LYS A 125 -117.55 34.85 11.16
N THR A 126 -117.63 33.53 11.20
CA THR A 126 -118.70 32.80 11.91
C THR A 126 -118.63 33.06 13.42
N ARG A 127 -117.42 33.16 13.98
CA ARG A 127 -117.20 33.55 15.37
C ARG A 127 -117.81 34.92 15.67
N GLN A 128 -117.55 35.93 14.84
CA GLN A 128 -118.12 37.26 15.02
C GLN A 128 -119.65 37.25 14.92
N GLN A 129 -120.21 36.49 13.99
CA GLN A 129 -121.67 36.34 13.86
C GLN A 129 -122.30 35.78 15.14
N ILE A 130 -121.68 34.79 15.79
CA ILE A 130 -122.16 34.24 17.06
C ILE A 130 -122.16 35.32 18.15
N ILE A 131 -121.06 36.07 18.26
CA ILE A 131 -120.93 37.14 19.27
C ILE A 131 -122.01 38.20 19.07
N ASP A 132 -122.21 38.66 17.84
CA ASP A 132 -123.20 39.68 17.52
C ASP A 132 -124.64 39.21 17.76
N LEU A 133 -124.94 37.92 17.56
CA LEU A 133 -126.25 37.34 17.86
C LEU A 133 -126.50 37.29 19.37
N VAL A 134 -125.51 36.85 20.15
CA VAL A 134 -125.61 36.79 21.62
C VAL A 134 -125.70 38.19 22.24
N ASP A 135 -124.98 39.18 21.69
CA ASP A 135 -125.02 40.56 22.16
C ASP A 135 -126.35 41.26 21.86
N ARG A 136 -127.04 40.86 20.78
CA ARG A 136 -128.39 41.32 20.44
C ARG A 136 -129.50 40.54 21.15
N GLY A 137 -129.15 39.58 22.00
CA GLY A 137 -130.09 38.77 22.79
C GLY A 137 -130.63 37.52 22.09
N ASP A 138 -130.16 37.20 20.88
CA ASP A 138 -130.59 36.02 20.12
C ASP A 138 -129.67 34.81 20.38
N ALA A 139 -129.77 34.27 21.59
CA ALA A 139 -128.97 33.11 22.01
C ALA A 139 -129.36 31.81 21.26
N SER A 140 -130.60 31.71 20.76
CA SER A 140 -131.09 30.52 20.07
C SER A 140 -130.46 30.39 18.67
N SER A 141 -130.50 31.46 17.86
CA SER A 141 -129.85 31.46 16.55
C SER A 141 -128.33 31.31 16.69
N ALA A 142 -127.74 31.93 17.73
CA ALA A 142 -126.32 31.75 18.04
C ALA A 142 -125.97 30.28 18.33
N ALA A 143 -126.84 29.53 19.01
CA ALA A 143 -126.62 28.11 19.29
C ALA A 143 -126.68 27.24 18.02
N THR A 144 -127.59 27.54 17.09
CA THR A 144 -127.66 26.88 15.78
C THR A 144 -126.40 27.14 14.97
N VAL A 145 -126.00 28.41 14.81
CA VAL A 145 -124.77 28.77 14.08
C VAL A 145 -123.52 28.14 14.73
N ARG A 146 -123.51 28.04 16.07
CA ARG A 146 -122.42 27.39 16.81
C ARG A 146 -122.31 25.89 16.47
N THR A 147 -123.44 25.21 16.39
CA THR A 147 -123.49 23.75 16.16
C THR A 147 -123.24 23.42 14.69
N ASP A 148 -123.95 24.09 13.79
CA ASP A 148 -124.02 23.70 12.38
C ASP A 148 -122.82 24.21 11.57
N THR A 149 -122.23 25.34 11.98
CA THR A 149 -121.18 26.01 11.19
C THR A 149 -119.88 26.17 11.98
N TYR A 150 -119.94 26.77 13.17
CA TYR A 150 -118.72 27.10 13.93
C TYR A 150 -117.99 25.86 14.44
N SER A 151 -118.71 24.85 14.95
CA SER A 151 -118.08 23.62 15.46
C SER A 151 -117.36 22.83 14.35
N PRO A 152 -117.95 22.61 13.17
CA PRO A 152 -117.22 22.06 12.02
C PRO A 152 -116.02 22.89 11.57
N LEU A 153 -116.13 24.23 11.53
CA LEU A 153 -115.00 25.11 11.18
C LEU A 153 -113.88 25.08 12.23
N THR A 154 -114.23 24.92 13.50
CA THR A 154 -113.27 24.73 14.60
C THR A 154 -112.53 23.41 14.42
N ALA A 155 -113.25 22.32 14.19
CA ALA A 155 -112.65 21.01 13.95
C ALA A 155 -111.70 21.04 12.74
N LYS A 156 -112.12 21.64 11.61
CA LYS A 156 -111.29 21.81 10.42
C LYS A 156 -110.06 22.68 10.68
N SER A 157 -110.18 23.77 11.43
CA SER A 157 -109.05 24.64 11.79
C SER A 157 -108.04 23.91 12.67
N THR A 158 -108.50 23.17 13.69
CA THR A 158 -107.62 22.37 14.55
C THR A 158 -106.94 21.25 13.77
N ASP A 159 -107.68 20.54 12.92
CA ASP A 159 -107.17 19.47 12.07
C ASP A 159 -106.11 19.97 11.06
N ALA A 160 -106.31 21.15 10.47
CA ALA A 160 -105.30 21.79 9.62
C ALA A 160 -103.98 22.05 10.38
N VAL A 161 -104.05 22.57 11.62
CA VAL A 161 -102.86 22.80 12.45
C VAL A 161 -102.24 21.47 12.92
N SER A 162 -103.04 20.48 13.28
CA SER A 162 -102.55 19.15 13.66
C SER A 162 -101.84 18.44 12.50
N ARG A 163 -102.31 18.60 11.26
CA ARG A 163 -101.58 18.11 10.07
C ARG A 163 -100.24 18.80 9.91
N LEU A 164 -100.16 20.12 10.06
CA LEU A 164 -98.90 20.85 10.00
C LEU A 164 -97.92 20.40 11.09
N LEU A 165 -98.39 20.17 12.32
CA LEU A 165 -97.58 19.60 13.41
C LEU A 165 -97.06 18.20 13.07
N ALA A 166 -97.90 17.33 12.50
CA ALA A 166 -97.50 15.99 12.09
C ALA A 166 -96.44 16.01 10.97
N VAL A 167 -96.56 16.93 10.00
CA VAL A 167 -95.54 17.15 8.97
C VAL A 167 -94.23 17.59 9.62
N GLN A 168 -94.27 18.53 10.58
CA GLN A 168 -93.07 18.99 11.27
C GLN A 168 -92.38 17.92 12.10
N GLU A 169 -93.15 17.06 12.77
CA GLU A 169 -92.61 15.91 13.48
C GLU A 169 -91.95 14.91 12.52
N SER A 170 -92.62 14.60 11.39
CA SER A 170 -92.10 13.68 10.38
C SER A 170 -90.81 14.19 9.74
N VAL A 171 -90.80 15.46 9.30
CA VAL A 171 -89.62 16.10 8.68
C VAL A 171 -88.49 16.24 9.70
N GLY A 172 -88.78 16.69 10.92
CA GLY A 172 -87.79 16.80 11.99
C GLY A 172 -87.16 15.46 12.37
N SER A 173 -87.96 14.39 12.43
CA SER A 173 -87.48 13.02 12.67
C SER A 173 -86.57 12.54 11.54
N GLN A 174 -86.96 12.76 10.29
CA GLN A 174 -86.13 12.41 9.12
C GLN A 174 -84.80 13.17 9.14
N MET A 175 -84.83 14.49 9.37
CA MET A 175 -83.63 15.32 9.49
C MET A 175 -82.70 14.83 10.59
N ASN A 176 -83.24 14.42 11.74
CA ASN A 176 -82.45 13.87 12.84
C ASN A 176 -81.80 12.53 12.47
N GLN A 177 -82.53 11.63 11.79
CA GLN A 177 -81.99 10.36 11.29
C GLN A 177 -80.89 10.58 10.25
N ASP A 178 -81.11 11.47 9.28
CA ASP A 178 -80.14 11.81 8.25
C ASP A 178 -78.87 12.43 8.87
N THR A 179 -79.05 13.32 9.84
CA THR A 179 -77.94 13.94 10.57
C THR A 179 -77.15 12.91 11.37
N ALA A 180 -77.82 11.97 12.05
CA ALA A 180 -77.16 10.89 12.79
C ALA A 180 -76.37 9.96 11.86
N PHE A 181 -76.96 9.56 10.73
CA PHE A 181 -76.28 8.75 9.72
C PHE A 181 -75.04 9.44 9.16
N MET A 182 -75.15 10.73 8.82
CA MET A 182 -74.02 11.53 8.33
C MET A 182 -72.94 11.71 9.39
N ALA A 183 -73.31 11.83 10.67
CA ALA A 183 -72.36 11.89 11.77
C ALA A 183 -71.59 10.56 11.92
N GLU A 184 -72.27 9.41 11.90
CA GLU A 184 -71.60 8.10 11.95
C GLU A 184 -70.65 7.89 10.76
N LEU A 185 -71.10 8.20 9.56
CA LEU A 185 -70.27 8.12 8.36
C LEU A 185 -69.05 9.03 8.48
N SER A 186 -69.23 10.26 8.96
CA SER A 186 -68.16 11.22 9.20
C SER A 186 -67.12 10.71 10.19
N VAL A 187 -67.56 10.10 11.30
CA VAL A 187 -66.66 9.49 12.29
C VAL A 187 -65.88 8.33 11.68
N ARG A 188 -66.54 7.42 10.95
CA ARG A 188 -65.85 6.28 10.30
C ARG A 188 -64.81 6.75 9.29
N VAL A 189 -65.15 7.74 8.46
CA VAL A 189 -64.21 8.34 7.49
C VAL A 189 -63.02 9.00 8.19
N LEU A 190 -63.25 9.74 9.28
CA LEU A 190 -62.17 10.36 10.06
C LEU A 190 -61.26 9.31 10.70
N VAL A 191 -61.82 8.28 11.34
CA VAL A 191 -61.04 7.19 11.94
C VAL A 191 -60.21 6.46 10.88
N PHE A 192 -60.82 6.15 9.72
CA PHE A 192 -60.10 5.52 8.62
C PHE A 192 -58.98 6.43 8.08
N ALA A 193 -59.24 7.72 7.91
CA ALA A 193 -58.25 8.69 7.45
C ALA A 193 -57.07 8.83 8.43
N ILE A 194 -57.35 8.87 9.74
CA ILE A 194 -56.32 8.88 10.79
C ILE A 194 -55.50 7.58 10.74
N PHE A 195 -56.15 6.42 10.69
CA PHE A 195 -55.47 5.14 10.61
C PHE A 195 -54.59 5.03 9.35
N ALA A 196 -55.13 5.39 8.18
CA ALA A 196 -54.37 5.42 6.94
C ALA A 196 -53.18 6.38 7.02
N ALA A 197 -53.36 7.56 7.63
CA ALA A 197 -52.27 8.52 7.82
C ALA A 197 -51.17 7.98 8.76
N LEU A 198 -51.54 7.25 9.82
CA LEU A 198 -50.59 6.60 10.71
C LEU A 198 -49.82 5.49 9.99
N VAL A 199 -50.50 4.64 9.20
CA VAL A 199 -49.86 3.57 8.42
C VAL A 199 -48.87 4.15 7.40
N VAL A 200 -49.29 5.17 6.65
CA VAL A 200 -48.43 5.85 5.67
C VAL A 200 -47.27 6.55 6.36
N GLY A 201 -47.53 7.32 7.41
CA GLY A 201 -46.51 8.02 8.18
C GLY A 201 -45.48 7.07 8.79
N PHE A 202 -45.92 5.94 9.34
CA PHE A 202 -45.05 4.91 9.88
C PHE A 202 -44.23 4.22 8.78
N GLY A 203 -44.84 3.90 7.64
CA GLY A 203 -44.13 3.31 6.50
C GLY A 203 -43.04 4.24 5.94
N VAL A 204 -43.35 5.53 5.79
CA VAL A 204 -42.38 6.56 5.40
C VAL A 204 -41.27 6.70 6.44
N ALA A 205 -41.61 6.76 7.73
CA ALA A 205 -40.62 6.84 8.81
C ALA A 205 -39.66 5.64 8.81
N LEU A 206 -40.19 4.42 8.68
CA LEU A 206 -39.37 3.20 8.64
C LEU A 206 -38.46 3.16 7.41
N THR A 207 -38.95 3.54 6.24
CA THR A 207 -38.16 3.49 5.00
C THR A 207 -37.03 4.53 5.02
N VAL A 208 -37.33 5.77 5.39
CA VAL A 208 -36.32 6.85 5.50
C VAL A 208 -35.31 6.53 6.61
N SER A 209 -35.78 6.17 7.82
CA SER A 209 -34.90 5.87 8.95
C SER A 209 -33.98 4.68 8.68
N ARG A 210 -34.51 3.56 8.16
CA ARG A 210 -33.69 2.39 7.82
C ARG A 210 -32.69 2.69 6.71
N GLY A 211 -33.07 3.49 5.71
CA GLY A 211 -32.18 3.89 4.63
C GLY A 211 -30.98 4.69 5.14
N VAL A 212 -31.26 5.75 5.92
CA VAL A 212 -30.23 6.61 6.52
C VAL A 212 -29.34 5.82 7.48
N ALA A 213 -29.93 5.06 8.41
CA ALA A 213 -29.18 4.30 9.41
C ALA A 213 -28.25 3.25 8.78
N ARG A 214 -28.72 2.52 7.75
CA ARG A 214 -27.89 1.54 7.03
C ARG A 214 -26.73 2.21 6.31
N GLY A 215 -26.98 3.31 5.58
CA GLY A 215 -25.93 4.02 4.86
C GLY A 215 -24.84 4.54 5.81
N VAL A 216 -25.24 5.19 6.91
CA VAL A 216 -24.30 5.71 7.92
C VAL A 216 -23.49 4.58 8.55
N LYS A 217 -24.13 3.45 8.89
CA LYS A 217 -23.46 2.30 9.49
C LYS A 217 -22.41 1.67 8.58
N GLU A 218 -22.66 1.62 7.27
CA GLU A 218 -21.66 1.12 6.29
C GLU A 218 -20.46 2.05 6.17
N VAL A 219 -20.68 3.36 6.11
CA VAL A 219 -19.58 4.35 6.11
C VAL A 219 -18.77 4.26 7.39
N GLN A 220 -19.44 4.19 8.55
CA GLN A 220 -18.79 4.03 9.84
C GLN A 220 -17.96 2.74 9.88
N ARG A 221 -18.52 1.60 9.46
CA ARG A 221 -17.82 0.31 9.41
C ARG A 221 -16.50 0.42 8.64
N VAL A 222 -16.51 1.05 7.46
CA VAL A 222 -15.30 1.18 6.63
C VAL A 222 -14.29 2.14 7.25
N LEU A 223 -14.73 3.31 7.73
CA LEU A 223 -13.81 4.27 8.36
C LEU A 223 -13.19 3.71 9.65
N THR A 224 -13.98 3.00 10.47
CA THR A 224 -13.47 2.31 11.67
C THR A 224 -12.48 1.22 11.28
N SER A 225 -12.79 0.41 10.26
CA SER A 225 -11.86 -0.64 9.78
C SER A 225 -10.56 -0.05 9.24
N ILE A 226 -10.62 1.07 8.50
CA ILE A 226 -9.45 1.82 8.05
C ILE A 226 -8.60 2.27 9.24
N ALA A 227 -9.21 2.89 10.25
CA ALA A 227 -8.49 3.45 11.39
C ALA A 227 -7.88 2.36 12.29
N GLU A 228 -8.67 1.36 12.66
CA GLU A 228 -8.28 0.36 13.66
C GLU A 228 -7.43 -0.78 13.08
N HIS A 229 -7.52 -1.06 11.78
CA HIS A 229 -6.81 -2.17 11.17
C HIS A 229 -5.78 -1.69 10.14
N ASP A 230 -6.21 -1.07 9.05
CA ASP A 230 -5.32 -0.77 7.92
C ASP A 230 -4.26 0.29 8.30
N ALA A 231 -4.69 1.40 8.91
CA ALA A 231 -3.81 2.48 9.33
C ALA A 231 -2.91 2.04 10.50
N ALA A 232 -3.47 1.32 11.47
CA ALA A 232 -2.70 0.77 12.60
C ALA A 232 -1.65 -0.27 12.12
N SER A 233 -1.98 -1.12 11.15
CA SER A 233 -1.02 -2.07 10.56
C SER A 233 0.13 -1.35 9.86
N LEU A 234 -0.17 -0.30 9.09
CA LEU A 234 0.84 0.51 8.45
C LEU A 234 1.70 1.29 9.46
N GLU A 235 1.09 1.85 10.51
CA GLU A 235 1.79 2.54 11.59
C GLU A 235 2.77 1.59 12.30
N ASN A 236 2.34 0.38 12.65
CA ASN A 236 3.18 -0.63 13.28
C ASN A 236 4.35 -1.04 12.37
N GLY A 237 4.10 -1.23 11.07
CA GLY A 237 5.16 -1.53 10.10
C GLY A 237 6.18 -0.38 9.98
N LEU A 238 5.70 0.86 9.88
CA LEU A 238 6.58 2.04 9.84
C LEU A 238 7.42 2.18 11.12
N ALA A 239 6.81 1.95 12.29
CA ALA A 239 7.51 2.00 13.57
C ALA A 239 8.59 0.90 13.69
N ALA A 240 8.28 -0.33 13.25
CA ALA A 240 9.26 -1.42 13.19
C ALA A 240 10.43 -1.07 12.26
N MET A 241 10.13 -0.57 11.05
CA MET A 241 11.15 -0.13 10.10
C MET A 241 12.03 1.00 10.65
N SER A 242 11.45 1.95 11.40
CA SER A 242 12.21 3.01 12.09
C SER A 242 13.17 2.45 13.14
N ASN A 243 12.85 1.30 13.73
CA ASN A 243 13.72 0.57 14.67
C ASN A 243 14.64 -0.43 13.96
N SER A 244 14.82 -0.30 12.63
CA SER A 244 15.61 -1.21 11.79
C SER A 244 15.11 -2.66 11.77
N ASP A 245 13.85 -2.89 12.14
CA ASP A 245 13.19 -4.18 12.01
C ASP A 245 12.34 -4.20 10.73
N LEU A 246 12.84 -4.93 9.73
CA LEU A 246 12.18 -5.10 8.44
C LEU A 246 11.29 -6.36 8.39
N SER A 247 11.07 -7.05 9.52
CA SER A 247 10.29 -8.30 9.56
C SER A 247 8.78 -8.10 9.66
N VAL A 248 8.33 -6.90 10.05
CA VAL A 248 6.91 -6.57 10.22
C VAL A 248 6.31 -6.11 8.90
N GLU A 249 5.30 -6.84 8.43
CA GLU A 249 4.56 -6.50 7.21
C GLU A 249 3.31 -5.69 7.54
N ALA A 250 2.98 -4.73 6.68
CA ALA A 250 1.74 -3.99 6.71
C ALA A 250 0.73 -4.58 5.71
N SER A 251 -0.52 -4.75 6.14
CA SER A 251 -1.59 -5.28 5.30
C SER A 251 -2.88 -4.48 5.45
N SER A 252 -3.72 -4.50 4.40
CA SER A 252 -5.05 -3.90 4.41
C SER A 252 -6.09 -5.02 4.30
N VAL A 253 -7.05 -5.03 5.23
CA VAL A 253 -8.13 -6.03 5.31
C VAL A 253 -9.49 -5.41 4.98
N THR A 254 -9.56 -4.09 4.93
CA THR A 254 -10.81 -3.37 4.77
C THR A 254 -11.38 -3.53 3.36
N ARG A 255 -12.66 -3.91 3.29
CA ARG A 255 -13.41 -4.00 2.03
C ARG A 255 -14.16 -2.70 1.73
N PRO A 256 -14.18 -2.26 0.45
CA PRO A 256 -14.88 -1.05 0.05
C PRO A 256 -16.39 -1.19 0.20
N ILE A 257 -17.08 -0.05 0.23
CA ILE A 257 -18.54 0.03 0.21
C ILE A 257 -19.00 -0.22 -1.23
N GLU A 258 -19.60 -1.39 -1.50
CA GLU A 258 -20.04 -1.77 -2.85
C GLU A 258 -21.25 -0.96 -3.32
N LYS A 259 -22.25 -0.81 -2.45
CA LYS A 259 -23.51 -0.14 -2.77
C LYS A 259 -23.48 1.28 -2.27
N VAL A 260 -23.00 2.17 -3.13
CA VAL A 260 -22.91 3.58 -2.83
C VAL A 260 -24.21 4.28 -3.19
N GLY A 261 -24.82 4.93 -2.19
CA GLY A 261 -25.98 5.80 -2.40
C GLY A 261 -25.64 6.98 -3.33
N ARG A 262 -26.68 7.69 -3.79
CA ARG A 262 -26.52 8.95 -4.53
C ARG A 262 -26.82 10.19 -3.68
N ASP A 263 -27.13 9.99 -2.41
CA ASP A 263 -27.31 11.04 -1.41
C ASP A 263 -25.97 11.42 -0.77
N GLU A 264 -26.00 12.31 0.21
CA GLU A 264 -24.84 12.83 0.95
C GLU A 264 -24.10 11.72 1.70
N ILE A 265 -24.81 10.69 2.18
CA ILE A 265 -24.17 9.50 2.74
C ILE A 265 -23.43 8.73 1.65
N GLY A 266 -24.04 8.58 0.47
CA GLY A 266 -23.40 8.04 -0.71
C GLY A 266 -22.12 8.77 -1.10
N GLN A 267 -22.14 10.10 -1.14
CA GLN A 267 -20.94 10.91 -1.42
C GLN A 267 -19.85 10.66 -0.36
N THR A 268 -20.24 10.58 0.92
CA THR A 268 -19.30 10.25 2.01
C THR A 268 -18.73 8.83 1.86
N ALA A 269 -19.53 7.87 1.41
CA ALA A 269 -19.07 6.52 1.08
C ALA A 269 -18.06 6.51 -0.08
N GLN A 270 -18.24 7.36 -1.10
CA GLN A 270 -17.25 7.51 -2.18
C GLN A 270 -15.92 8.06 -1.64
N ILE A 271 -15.98 9.06 -0.77
CA ILE A 271 -14.80 9.64 -0.12
C ILE A 271 -14.10 8.57 0.73
N ALA A 272 -14.84 7.79 1.52
CA ALA A 272 -14.29 6.69 2.31
C ALA A 272 -13.62 5.62 1.44
N ASN A 273 -14.22 5.23 0.31
CA ASN A 273 -13.61 4.30 -0.64
C ASN A 273 -12.32 4.87 -1.29
N SER A 274 -12.32 6.17 -1.59
CA SER A 274 -11.13 6.86 -2.13
C SER A 274 -10.00 6.90 -1.09
N LEU A 275 -10.33 7.18 0.18
CA LEU A 275 -9.39 7.11 1.30
C LEU A 275 -8.80 5.69 1.44
N LEU A 276 -9.65 4.66 1.43
CA LEU A 276 -9.24 3.26 1.47
C LEU A 276 -8.25 2.93 0.35
N THR A 277 -8.59 3.31 -0.88
CA THR A 277 -7.75 3.03 -2.06
C THR A 277 -6.38 3.71 -1.95
N ARG A 278 -6.34 4.96 -1.49
CA ARG A 278 -5.09 5.69 -1.25
C ARG A 278 -4.26 5.02 -0.16
N LEU A 279 -4.88 4.62 0.94
CA LEU A 279 -4.17 3.95 2.03
C LEU A 279 -3.60 2.60 1.58
N GLN A 280 -4.38 1.79 0.85
CA GLN A 280 -3.91 0.54 0.25
C GLN A 280 -2.70 0.75 -0.68
N SER A 281 -2.73 1.80 -1.51
CA SER A 281 -1.59 2.16 -2.35
C SER A 281 -0.36 2.60 -1.55
N THR A 282 -0.56 3.27 -0.41
CA THR A 282 0.51 3.63 0.52
C THR A 282 1.11 2.39 1.18
N THR A 283 0.27 1.48 1.69
CA THR A 283 0.71 0.19 2.26
C THR A 283 1.52 -0.62 1.26
N ALA A 284 1.07 -0.73 0.00
CA ALA A 284 1.82 -1.43 -1.04
C ALA A 284 3.17 -0.76 -1.36
N SER A 285 3.24 0.57 -1.29
CA SER A 285 4.50 1.30 -1.50
C SER A 285 5.46 1.15 -0.33
N TYR A 286 4.94 1.09 0.89
CA TYR A 286 5.71 0.76 2.08
C TYR A 286 6.30 -0.65 1.98
N GLU A 287 5.52 -1.68 1.60
CA GLU A 287 6.03 -3.05 1.45
C GLU A 287 7.16 -3.15 0.44
N ARG A 288 7.02 -2.50 -0.74
CA ARG A 288 8.11 -2.45 -1.73
C ARG A 288 9.37 -1.77 -1.18
N ALA A 289 9.21 -0.72 -0.39
CA ALA A 289 10.34 -0.05 0.25
C ALA A 289 11.01 -0.96 1.29
N ARG A 290 10.22 -1.64 2.13
CA ARG A 290 10.70 -2.60 3.14
C ARG A 290 11.49 -3.74 2.52
N GLU A 291 10.94 -4.40 1.49
CA GLU A 291 11.62 -5.46 0.74
C GLU A 291 12.91 -4.95 0.07
N GLY A 292 12.84 -3.79 -0.58
CA GLY A 292 14.00 -3.15 -1.23
C GLY A 292 15.12 -2.84 -0.25
N LEU A 293 14.79 -2.30 0.92
CA LEU A 293 15.75 -2.09 2.02
C LEU A 293 16.34 -3.42 2.51
N GLY A 294 15.52 -4.46 2.67
CA GLY A 294 15.99 -5.79 3.06
C GLY A 294 17.02 -6.36 2.09
N LEU A 295 16.78 -6.22 0.78
CA LEU A 295 17.73 -6.62 -0.27
C LEU A 295 19.02 -5.80 -0.22
N LEU A 296 18.93 -4.48 -0.03
CA LEU A 296 20.09 -3.60 0.10
C LEU A 296 20.96 -3.98 1.31
N VAL A 297 20.34 -4.21 2.47
CA VAL A 297 21.07 -4.68 3.68
C VAL A 297 21.76 -6.02 3.41
N GLY A 298 21.09 -6.96 2.74
CA GLY A 298 21.69 -8.23 2.33
C GLY A 298 22.84 -8.10 1.33
N GLN A 299 22.79 -7.13 0.42
CA GLN A 299 23.90 -6.81 -0.49
C GLN A 299 25.08 -6.19 0.25
N VAL A 300 24.82 -5.23 1.15
CA VAL A 300 25.86 -4.59 1.98
C VAL A 300 26.57 -5.62 2.85
N ARG A 301 25.84 -6.54 3.47
CA ARG A 301 26.44 -7.63 4.25
C ARG A 301 27.39 -8.50 3.42
N ARG A 302 26.95 -8.94 2.23
CA ARG A 302 27.81 -9.73 1.32
C ARG A 302 29.03 -8.95 0.84
N ALA A 303 28.88 -7.65 0.57
CA ALA A 303 30.01 -6.80 0.21
C ALA A 303 31.00 -6.68 1.38
N ALA A 304 30.52 -6.56 2.62
CA ALA A 304 31.36 -6.55 3.81
C ALA A 304 32.11 -7.89 4.01
N ASP A 305 31.43 -9.02 3.80
CA ASP A 305 32.06 -10.35 3.84
C ASP A 305 33.18 -10.47 2.79
N HIS A 306 32.94 -10.05 1.55
CA HIS A 306 33.95 -10.01 0.50
C HIS A 306 35.15 -9.11 0.84
N VAL A 307 34.91 -7.95 1.45
CA VAL A 307 35.98 -7.05 1.90
C VAL A 307 36.79 -7.71 3.02
N ALA A 308 36.15 -8.42 3.96
CA ALA A 308 36.82 -9.15 5.02
C ALA A 308 37.69 -10.29 4.46
N ASP A 309 37.17 -11.08 3.52
CA ASP A 309 37.92 -12.14 2.83
C ASP A 309 39.13 -11.59 2.07
N ASN A 310 38.92 -10.53 1.29
CA ASN A 310 40.01 -9.84 0.58
C ASN A 310 41.07 -9.28 1.54
N SER A 311 40.65 -8.78 2.70
CA SER A 311 41.56 -8.28 3.73
C SER A 311 42.41 -9.40 4.31
N ALA A 312 41.83 -10.58 4.58
CA ALA A 312 42.56 -11.76 5.03
C ALA A 312 43.55 -12.27 3.97
N GLN A 313 43.16 -12.25 2.69
CA GLN A 313 44.05 -12.61 1.59
C GLN A 313 45.22 -11.62 1.45
N LEU A 314 44.95 -10.31 1.56
CA LEU A 314 45.99 -9.28 1.54
C LEU A 314 47.00 -9.45 2.69
N ASP A 315 46.54 -9.82 3.89
CA ASP A 315 47.42 -10.11 5.02
C ASP A 315 48.36 -11.29 4.72
N SER A 316 47.83 -12.36 4.11
CA SER A 316 48.65 -13.50 3.67
C SER A 316 49.70 -13.10 2.63
N VAL A 317 49.32 -12.30 1.63
CA VAL A 317 50.24 -11.78 0.60
C VAL A 317 51.29 -10.86 1.21
N ALA A 318 50.91 -10.00 2.16
CA ALA A 318 51.84 -9.13 2.87
C ALA A 318 52.88 -9.95 3.65
N ASN A 319 52.46 -11.00 4.35
CA ASN A 319 53.35 -11.93 5.05
C ASN A 319 54.31 -12.66 4.09
N GLN A 320 53.80 -13.19 2.98
CA GLN A 320 54.64 -13.82 1.94
C GLN A 320 55.65 -12.83 1.33
N THR A 321 55.22 -11.60 1.05
CA THR A 321 56.09 -10.54 0.55
C THR A 321 57.18 -10.20 1.58
N GLY A 322 56.83 -10.14 2.86
CA GLY A 322 57.80 -9.98 3.95
C GLY A 322 58.86 -11.09 3.95
N SER A 323 58.46 -12.35 3.81
CA SER A 323 59.40 -13.48 3.70
C SER A 323 60.25 -13.41 2.42
N ALA A 324 59.68 -13.03 1.28
CA ALA A 324 60.42 -12.86 0.03
C ALA A 324 61.47 -11.73 0.14
N VAL A 325 61.13 -10.60 0.76
CA VAL A 325 62.08 -9.51 1.03
C VAL A 325 63.23 -10.00 1.92
N GLN A 326 62.96 -10.84 2.93
CA GLN A 326 64.02 -11.44 3.74
C GLN A 326 64.93 -12.37 2.91
N GLN A 327 64.36 -13.19 2.03
CA GLN A 327 65.14 -14.04 1.12
C GLN A 327 66.01 -13.23 0.15
N VAL A 328 65.46 -12.17 -0.43
CA VAL A 328 66.22 -11.24 -1.29
C VAL A 328 67.34 -10.58 -0.49
N THR A 329 67.09 -10.18 0.76
CA THR A 329 68.12 -9.62 1.64
C THR A 329 69.27 -10.61 1.87
N MET A 330 68.96 -11.88 2.13
CA MET A 330 69.99 -12.93 2.26
C MET A 330 70.75 -13.16 0.94
N ALA A 331 70.07 -13.16 -0.20
CA ALA A 331 70.71 -13.29 -1.50
C ALA A 331 71.66 -12.11 -1.78
N ILE A 332 71.25 -10.88 -1.45
CA ILE A 332 72.10 -9.69 -1.55
C ILE A 332 73.33 -9.83 -0.65
N GLN A 333 73.18 -10.31 0.58
CA GLN A 333 74.31 -10.57 1.48
C GLN A 333 75.28 -11.62 0.92
N ASN A 334 74.76 -12.71 0.35
CA ASN A 334 75.58 -13.74 -0.31
C ASN A 334 76.30 -13.21 -1.55
N VAL A 335 75.63 -12.39 -2.36
CA VAL A 335 76.25 -11.72 -3.51
C VAL A 335 77.35 -10.76 -3.06
N ALA A 336 77.11 -9.98 -2.00
CA ALA A 336 78.12 -9.09 -1.44
C ALA A 336 79.35 -9.87 -0.95
N ALA A 337 79.14 -10.97 -0.22
CA ALA A 337 80.21 -11.86 0.22
C ALA A 337 80.98 -12.46 -0.96
N GLY A 338 80.28 -13.01 -1.96
CA GLY A 338 80.90 -13.59 -3.15
C GLY A 338 81.65 -12.55 -4.01
N ALA A 339 81.15 -11.32 -4.10
CA ALA A 339 81.85 -10.21 -4.74
C ALA A 339 83.15 -9.86 -3.99
N GLN A 340 83.14 -9.95 -2.67
CA GLN A 340 84.31 -9.69 -1.83
C GLN A 340 85.38 -10.80 -1.97
N ASP A 341 84.96 -12.07 -2.05
CA ASP A 341 85.85 -13.19 -2.36
C ASP A 341 86.42 -13.09 -3.77
N THR A 342 85.59 -12.75 -4.76
CA THR A 342 86.04 -12.51 -6.15
C THR A 342 87.07 -11.41 -6.22
N SER A 343 86.85 -10.30 -5.49
CA SER A 343 87.80 -9.19 -5.39
C SER A 343 89.14 -9.65 -4.79
N ARG A 344 89.11 -10.45 -3.71
CA ARG A 344 90.32 -11.03 -3.10
C ARG A 344 91.07 -11.95 -4.07
N ASN A 345 90.36 -12.85 -4.75
CA ASN A 345 90.96 -13.76 -5.73
C ASN A 345 91.55 -13.01 -6.93
N ALA A 346 90.91 -11.94 -7.38
CA ALA A 346 91.44 -11.08 -8.44
C ALA A 346 92.74 -10.37 -7.99
N GLN A 347 92.83 -9.94 -6.73
CA GLN A 347 94.06 -9.39 -6.15
C GLN A 347 95.19 -10.42 -6.10
N GLU A 348 94.92 -11.66 -5.67
CA GLU A 348 95.90 -12.76 -5.71
C GLU A 348 96.33 -13.12 -7.13
N THR A 349 95.40 -13.12 -8.08
CA THR A 349 95.70 -13.35 -9.50
C THR A 349 96.63 -12.26 -10.02
N ASN A 350 96.36 -10.99 -9.73
CA ASN A 350 97.25 -9.89 -10.10
C ASN A 350 98.64 -10.03 -9.48
N ALA A 351 98.75 -10.48 -8.23
CA ALA A 351 100.03 -10.76 -7.60
C ALA A 351 100.78 -11.89 -8.32
N SER A 352 100.07 -12.97 -8.68
CA SER A 352 100.63 -14.10 -9.44
C SER A 352 101.07 -13.71 -10.84
N VAL A 353 100.30 -12.86 -11.54
CA VAL A 353 100.68 -12.29 -12.85
C VAL A 353 101.92 -11.41 -12.73
N SER A 354 102.04 -10.62 -11.66
CA SER A 354 103.25 -9.83 -11.39
C SER A 354 104.48 -10.72 -11.17
N GLN A 355 104.34 -11.81 -10.42
CA GLN A 355 105.40 -12.82 -10.25
C GLN A 355 105.76 -13.50 -11.58
N LEU A 356 104.76 -13.82 -12.41
CA LEU A 356 104.99 -14.39 -13.74
C LEU A 356 105.75 -13.42 -14.64
N ALA A 357 105.40 -12.14 -14.63
CA ALA A 357 106.12 -11.11 -15.37
C ALA A 357 107.59 -11.00 -14.93
N GLN A 358 107.87 -11.07 -13.63
CA GLN A 358 109.24 -11.12 -13.10
C GLN A 358 110.00 -12.36 -13.57
N ALA A 359 109.35 -13.53 -13.58
CA ALA A 359 109.95 -14.78 -14.08
C ALA A 359 110.27 -14.69 -15.58
N ILE A 360 109.36 -14.13 -16.39
CA ILE A 360 109.57 -13.90 -17.83
C ILE A 360 110.76 -12.96 -18.05
N ASP A 361 110.87 -11.87 -17.28
CA ASP A 361 112.01 -10.94 -17.37
C ASP A 361 113.33 -11.62 -16.96
N GLY A 362 113.30 -12.52 -15.97
CA GLY A 362 114.43 -13.38 -15.62
C GLY A 362 114.84 -14.32 -16.76
N ILE A 363 113.87 -14.95 -17.43
CA ILE A 363 114.11 -15.81 -18.60
C ILE A 363 114.71 -15.00 -19.76
N ALA A 364 114.18 -13.80 -20.05
CA ALA A 364 114.68 -12.94 -21.11
C ALA A 364 116.15 -12.56 -20.87
N ARG A 365 116.50 -12.19 -19.63
CA ARG A 365 117.90 -11.94 -19.23
C ARG A 365 118.78 -13.19 -19.39
N GLY A 366 118.30 -14.36 -18.96
CA GLY A 366 118.99 -15.64 -19.12
C GLY A 366 119.23 -16.03 -20.58
N ALA A 367 118.24 -15.84 -21.45
CA ALA A 367 118.36 -16.09 -22.88
C ALA A 367 119.37 -15.15 -23.55
N SER A 368 119.41 -13.88 -23.13
CA SER A 368 120.42 -12.92 -23.62
C SER A 368 121.84 -13.32 -23.21
N GLU A 369 122.03 -13.83 -21.99
CA GLU A 369 123.33 -14.33 -21.54
C GLU A 369 123.72 -15.61 -22.30
N GLN A 370 122.79 -16.54 -22.52
CA GLN A 370 123.02 -17.71 -23.37
C GLN A 370 123.45 -17.34 -24.78
N ALA A 371 122.81 -16.36 -25.41
CA ALA A 371 123.19 -15.88 -26.73
C ALA A 371 124.64 -15.35 -26.75
N ARG A 372 125.05 -14.64 -25.69
CA ARG A 372 126.42 -14.15 -25.52
C ARG A 372 127.42 -15.28 -25.32
N GLN A 373 127.09 -16.30 -24.53
CA GLN A 373 127.91 -17.50 -24.32
C GLN A 373 128.08 -18.30 -25.61
N ILE A 374 127.02 -18.46 -26.42
CA ILE A 374 127.09 -19.11 -27.74
C ILE A 374 128.06 -18.35 -28.66
N HIS A 375 128.06 -17.03 -28.64
CA HIS A 375 128.99 -16.24 -29.45
C HIS A 375 130.45 -16.50 -29.05
N SER A 376 130.74 -16.53 -27.75
CA SER A 376 132.08 -16.85 -27.24
C SER A 376 132.52 -18.29 -27.53
N ALA A 377 131.59 -19.25 -27.45
CA ALA A 377 131.86 -20.62 -27.86
C ALA A 377 132.21 -20.73 -29.35
N ASN A 378 131.57 -19.93 -30.21
CA ASN A 378 131.86 -19.87 -31.64
C ASN A 378 133.26 -19.30 -31.93
N GLU A 379 133.69 -18.26 -31.21
CA GLU A 379 135.06 -17.74 -31.29
C GLU A 379 136.10 -18.79 -30.87
N THR A 380 135.81 -19.53 -29.80
CA THR A 380 136.68 -20.61 -29.30
C THR A 380 136.79 -21.75 -30.32
N ALA A 381 135.68 -22.11 -30.99
CA ALA A 381 135.68 -23.11 -32.05
C ALA A 381 136.53 -22.68 -33.26
N LEU A 382 136.49 -21.41 -33.66
CA LEU A 382 137.34 -20.85 -34.72
C LEU A 382 138.83 -20.89 -34.34
N GLN A 383 139.17 -20.59 -33.09
CA GLN A 383 140.55 -20.72 -32.59
C GLN A 383 141.04 -22.17 -32.59
N MET A 384 140.19 -23.13 -32.19
CA MET A 384 140.53 -24.55 -32.28
C MET A 384 140.81 -24.99 -33.72
N ALA A 385 140.00 -24.54 -34.68
CA ALA A 385 140.19 -24.88 -36.09
C ALA A 385 141.58 -24.42 -36.61
N ALA A 386 142.00 -23.19 -36.27
CA ALA A 386 143.33 -22.69 -36.59
C ALA A 386 144.45 -23.49 -35.90
N GLY A 387 144.23 -23.96 -34.67
CA GLY A 387 145.16 -24.84 -33.95
C GLY A 387 145.36 -26.20 -34.64
N VAL A 388 144.30 -26.78 -35.21
CA VAL A 388 144.37 -28.05 -35.94
C VAL A 388 145.24 -27.93 -37.20
N ASP A 389 145.12 -26.83 -37.96
CA ASP A 389 145.97 -26.58 -39.14
C ASP A 389 147.46 -26.47 -38.77
N GLN A 390 147.77 -25.83 -37.65
CA GLN A 390 149.13 -25.69 -37.13
C GLN A 390 149.73 -27.06 -36.73
N VAL A 391 148.94 -27.92 -36.08
CA VAL A 391 149.37 -29.29 -35.72
C VAL A 391 149.62 -30.12 -36.98
N ALA A 392 148.78 -30.01 -38.01
CA ALA A 392 148.97 -30.70 -39.28
C ALA A 392 150.29 -30.29 -39.97
N ALA A 393 150.63 -29.00 -39.99
CA ALA A 393 151.89 -28.51 -40.52
C ALA A 393 153.12 -29.06 -39.76
N THR A 394 153.04 -29.12 -38.43
CA THR A 394 154.11 -29.61 -37.56
C THR A 394 154.34 -31.12 -37.74
N ALA A 395 153.26 -31.90 -37.89
CA ALA A 395 153.35 -33.33 -38.16
C ALA A 395 154.06 -33.64 -39.48
N GLY A 396 153.86 -32.81 -40.52
CA GLY A 396 154.58 -32.91 -41.79
C GLY A 396 156.09 -32.71 -41.66
N GLN A 397 156.52 -31.77 -40.83
CA GLN A 397 157.95 -31.54 -40.56
C GLN A 397 158.60 -32.72 -39.81
N VAL A 398 157.91 -33.28 -38.81
CA VAL A 398 158.40 -34.44 -38.03
C VAL A 398 158.57 -35.68 -38.92
N ALA A 399 157.66 -35.91 -39.88
CA ALA A 399 157.77 -37.01 -40.82
C ALA A 399 159.03 -36.93 -41.69
N SER A 400 159.39 -35.72 -42.16
CA SER A 400 160.60 -35.49 -42.94
C SER A 400 161.87 -35.75 -42.12
N ALA A 401 161.95 -35.22 -40.89
CA ALA A 401 163.09 -35.43 -40.00
C ALA A 401 163.29 -36.91 -39.61
N SER A 402 162.20 -37.67 -39.50
CA SER A 402 162.24 -39.10 -39.20
C SER A 402 162.84 -39.93 -40.34
N GLN A 403 162.66 -39.53 -41.61
CA GLN A 403 163.27 -40.21 -42.76
C GLN A 403 164.80 -40.01 -42.81
N GLU A 404 165.29 -38.79 -42.54
CA GLU A 404 166.73 -38.52 -42.47
C GLU A 404 167.42 -39.34 -41.38
N THR A 405 166.79 -39.43 -40.19
CA THR A 405 167.32 -40.20 -39.05
C THR A 405 167.48 -41.68 -39.40
N ARG A 406 166.54 -42.25 -40.17
CA ARG A 406 166.59 -43.66 -40.60
C ARG A 406 167.79 -43.94 -41.52
N ALA A 407 168.07 -43.05 -42.47
CA ALA A 407 169.20 -43.22 -43.39
C ALA A 407 170.55 -43.21 -42.66
N ALA A 408 170.70 -42.35 -41.64
CA ALA A 408 171.90 -42.30 -40.81
C ALA A 408 172.14 -43.60 -40.02
N ALA A 409 171.07 -44.22 -39.51
CA ALA A 409 171.15 -45.46 -38.73
C ALA A 409 171.59 -46.68 -39.58
N GLU A 410 171.17 -46.78 -40.84
CA GLU A 410 171.54 -47.89 -41.73
C GLU A 410 173.04 -47.88 -42.09
N HIS A 411 173.63 -46.70 -42.27
CA HIS A 411 175.08 -46.55 -42.49
C HIS A 411 175.91 -46.98 -41.26
N GLY A 412 175.47 -46.63 -40.05
CA GLY A 412 176.13 -47.03 -38.81
C GLY A 412 176.11 -48.55 -38.56
N GLY A 413 175.04 -49.23 -38.96
CA GLY A 413 174.87 -50.68 -38.79
C GLY A 413 175.75 -51.54 -39.72
N LEU A 414 176.29 -50.99 -40.81
CA LEU A 414 177.26 -51.67 -41.68
C LEU A 414 178.66 -51.65 -41.07
N ALA A 415 179.09 -50.50 -40.55
CA ALA A 415 180.41 -50.32 -39.94
C ALA A 415 180.67 -51.28 -38.76
N VAL A 416 179.66 -51.54 -37.91
CA VAL A 416 179.80 -52.43 -36.74
C VAL A 416 179.94 -53.91 -37.14
N ARG A 417 179.36 -54.32 -38.27
CA ARG A 417 179.39 -55.72 -38.73
C ARG A 417 180.75 -56.12 -39.32
N GLU A 418 181.45 -55.21 -39.99
CA GLU A 418 182.81 -55.48 -40.47
C GLU A 418 183.80 -55.69 -39.31
N THR A 419 183.70 -54.88 -38.26
CA THR A 419 184.62 -54.95 -37.11
C THR A 419 184.47 -56.23 -36.31
N THR A 420 183.24 -56.72 -36.17
CA THR A 420 182.95 -57.95 -35.40
C THR A 420 183.35 -59.22 -36.15
N ALA A 421 183.24 -59.25 -37.48
CA ALA A 421 183.68 -60.37 -38.30
C ALA A 421 185.22 -60.55 -38.27
N ALA A 422 185.98 -59.45 -38.32
CA ALA A 422 187.44 -59.50 -38.25
C ALA A 422 187.97 -60.03 -36.89
N MET A 423 187.27 -59.72 -35.80
CA MET A 423 187.64 -60.15 -34.44
C MET A 423 187.45 -61.66 -34.20
N ALA A 424 186.46 -62.29 -34.83
CA ALA A 424 186.15 -63.72 -34.62
C ALA A 424 187.16 -64.67 -35.30
N GLU A 425 187.72 -64.29 -36.44
CA GLU A 425 188.64 -65.14 -37.20
C GLU A 425 190.02 -65.26 -36.52
N ILE A 426 190.46 -64.20 -35.83
CA ILE A 426 191.72 -64.20 -35.07
C ILE A 426 191.66 -65.22 -33.92
N GLN A 427 190.51 -65.34 -33.23
CA GLN A 427 190.38 -66.20 -32.07
C GLN A 427 190.47 -67.70 -32.43
N ARG A 428 189.99 -68.07 -33.62
CA ARG A 428 189.90 -69.46 -34.08
C ARG A 428 191.27 -70.06 -34.43
N VAL A 429 192.15 -69.29 -35.07
CA VAL A 429 193.46 -69.77 -35.55
C VAL A 429 194.43 -70.04 -34.40
N VAL A 430 194.38 -69.24 -33.33
CA VAL A 430 195.28 -69.39 -32.19
C VAL A 430 194.93 -70.61 -31.33
N GLY A 431 193.64 -70.93 -31.18
CA GLY A 431 193.18 -72.07 -30.38
C GLY A 431 193.58 -73.45 -30.95
N GLN A 432 193.62 -73.59 -32.29
CA GLN A 432 193.98 -74.86 -32.92
C GLN A 432 195.48 -75.19 -32.79
N ALA A 433 196.36 -74.18 -32.79
CA ALA A 433 197.80 -74.41 -32.67
C ALA A 433 198.19 -75.00 -31.31
N ALA A 434 197.51 -74.59 -30.23
CA ALA A 434 197.82 -75.03 -28.86
C ALA A 434 197.47 -76.51 -28.62
N GLY A 435 196.42 -77.05 -29.26
CA GLY A 435 196.00 -78.44 -29.09
C GLY A 435 196.97 -79.46 -29.70
N THR A 436 197.51 -79.17 -30.90
CA THR A 436 198.37 -80.11 -31.63
C THR A 436 199.74 -80.35 -30.98
N VAL A 437 200.26 -79.41 -30.19
CA VAL A 437 201.57 -79.58 -29.53
C VAL A 437 201.46 -80.46 -28.29
N GLU A 438 200.33 -80.41 -27.57
CA GLU A 438 200.13 -81.22 -26.36
C GLU A 438 199.87 -82.70 -26.68
N GLU A 439 199.27 -83.00 -27.84
CA GLU A 439 198.94 -84.37 -28.23
C GLU A 439 200.18 -85.18 -28.67
N LEU A 440 201.19 -84.54 -29.26
CA LEU A 440 202.47 -85.18 -29.60
C LEU A 440 203.31 -85.51 -28.36
N GLY A 441 203.16 -84.76 -27.27
CA GLY A 441 203.83 -85.02 -25.99
C GLY A 441 203.37 -86.30 -25.29
N LYS A 442 202.16 -86.80 -25.56
CA LYS A 442 201.55 -87.94 -24.84
C LYS A 442 201.66 -89.28 -25.57
N LEU A 443 202.08 -89.30 -26.85
CA LEU A 443 202.18 -90.54 -27.62
C LEU A 443 203.58 -91.21 -27.57
N GLY A 444 204.63 -90.48 -27.17
CA GLY A 444 205.98 -91.04 -27.05
C GLY A 444 206.19 -91.93 -25.81
N GLU A 445 205.54 -91.63 -24.69
CA GLU A 445 205.67 -92.37 -23.41
C GLU A 445 204.98 -93.75 -23.40
N LYS A 446 204.23 -94.13 -24.45
CA LYS A 446 203.46 -95.39 -24.53
C LYS A 446 204.06 -96.49 -25.42
N ILE A 447 205.28 -96.33 -25.96
CA ILE A 447 206.04 -97.40 -26.62
C ILE A 447 207.24 -97.80 -25.73
N GLY A 448 206.93 -98.54 -24.67
CA GLY A 448 207.85 -99.09 -23.67
C GLY A 448 207.44 -100.45 -23.10
N ALA A 449 206.65 -101.27 -23.82
CA ALA A 449 206.38 -102.65 -23.39
C ALA A 449 206.11 -103.57 -24.61
N VAL A 450 207.01 -104.55 -24.80
CA VAL A 450 207.11 -105.58 -25.85
C VAL A 450 208.04 -105.21 -27.04
N VAL A 451 209.21 -105.85 -27.01
CA VAL A 451 210.44 -105.84 -27.85
C VAL A 451 211.48 -104.77 -27.54
#